data_AF-A0A1F5DIG5-F1
#
_entry.id   AF-A0A1F5DIG5-F1
#
_cell.length_a   1.000
_cell.length_b   1.000
_cell.length_c   1.000
_cell.angle_alpha   90.00
_cell.angle_beta   90.00
_cell.angle_gamma   90.00
#
_symmetry.space_group_name_H-M   'P 1'
#
loop_
_entity.id
_entity.type
_entity.pdbx_description
1 polymer ?
#
loop_
_entity_poly.entity_id
_entity_poly.type
_entity_poly.pdbx_seq_one_letter_code
_entity_poly.pdbx_strand_id
1 'polypeptide(L)'
;MKFKEILRTFFGTFFRLMPLSVEPGVRIFGNPNKNSPVFVTANFDLTVKRLTQYLKNQDCYLLVVPTNGINVWCAARGSNFTAHSIIPVVKTSNIDEKVEHRILILPQLSAAGIDVKLVKKETGWDCKFGPVYAQDIPEYVNDGLKKTDKMRRVRWPFIDRIDVGLGISTTFLIFVLIIIEFFSKDWFAEVILLGWGLIFLMYGLQPFIPGKSGWRKILFLEILIVIGVISFNFLAINQTKYIQNLLFIAMGLILIIGIDFDGATPLQKSQFDPILVKIGIQKLGNIKFGGRSKIVNSTIVLDQSKCTKCGMCYDICPKGVFEMVEEHKKMLNKYPGNCVTCEACVSQCPTGALTLTV
;
A
#
# COMPACT_ATOMS: atom_id res chain seq x y z
N MET A 1 -27.99 5.31 -12.51
CA MET A 1 -26.70 4.57 -12.49
C MET A 1 -25.53 5.39 -11.90
N LYS A 2 -25.33 6.65 -12.30
CA LYS A 2 -24.19 7.49 -11.84
C LYS A 2 -24.11 7.76 -10.32
N PHE A 3 -25.24 7.94 -9.62
CA PHE A 3 -25.22 8.28 -8.18
C PHE A 3 -24.63 7.16 -7.30
N LYS A 4 -25.01 5.90 -7.53
CA LYS A 4 -24.49 4.75 -6.78
C LYS A 4 -22.97 4.59 -6.97
N GLU A 5 -22.47 4.86 -8.17
CA GLU A 5 -21.03 4.80 -8.45
C GLU A 5 -20.26 5.92 -7.76
N ILE A 6 -20.78 7.15 -7.78
CA ILE A 6 -20.23 8.30 -7.06
C ILE A 6 -20.17 7.99 -5.57
N LEU A 7 -21.26 7.47 -4.99
CA LEU A 7 -21.33 7.11 -3.58
C LEU A 7 -20.30 6.03 -3.24
N ARG A 8 -20.17 4.99 -4.05
CA ARG A 8 -19.14 3.94 -3.86
C ARG A 8 -17.72 4.51 -3.94
N THR A 9 -17.46 5.43 -4.86
CA THR A 9 -16.15 6.09 -4.97
C THR A 9 -15.87 6.96 -3.74
N PHE A 10 -16.86 7.70 -3.26
CA PHE A 10 -16.77 8.48 -2.02
C PHE A 10 -16.43 7.57 -0.84
N PHE A 11 -17.20 6.49 -0.63
CA PHE A 11 -16.95 5.52 0.44
C PHE A 11 -15.57 4.88 0.31
N GLY A 12 -15.19 4.39 -0.88
CA GLY A 12 -13.87 3.80 -1.09
C GLY A 12 -12.71 4.79 -0.93
N THR A 13 -12.96 6.09 -1.08
CA THR A 13 -11.93 7.12 -0.90
C THR A 13 -11.74 7.48 0.57
N PHE A 14 -12.82 7.73 1.32
CA PHE A 14 -12.78 8.22 2.70
C PHE A 14 -12.82 7.11 3.77
N PHE A 15 -13.27 5.90 3.42
CA PHE A 15 -13.43 4.78 4.35
C PHE A 15 -12.62 3.57 3.88
N ARG A 16 -11.33 3.75 3.59
CA ARG A 16 -10.46 2.67 3.05
C ARG A 16 -10.26 1.51 4.01
N LEU A 17 -10.45 1.75 5.30
CA LEU A 17 -10.39 0.70 6.32
C LEU A 17 -11.63 -0.21 6.29
N MET A 18 -12.72 0.21 5.64
CA MET A 18 -13.91 -0.59 5.44
C MET A 18 -13.85 -1.30 4.08
N PRO A 19 -13.98 -2.64 4.04
CA PRO A 19 -13.88 -3.38 2.79
C PRO A 19 -15.04 -3.05 1.86
N LEU A 20 -14.72 -2.64 0.63
CA LEU A 20 -15.70 -2.41 -0.43
C LEU A 20 -15.34 -3.26 -1.65
N SER A 21 -16.04 -4.37 -1.84
CA SER A 21 -15.71 -5.34 -2.89
C SER A 21 -16.48 -5.12 -4.19
N VAL A 22 -15.87 -5.58 -5.28
CA VAL A 22 -16.48 -5.89 -6.57
C VAL A 22 -16.55 -7.41 -6.72
N GLU A 23 -17.51 -7.89 -7.49
CA GLU A 23 -17.66 -9.31 -7.80
C GLU A 23 -16.39 -9.85 -8.52
N PRO A 24 -15.79 -10.94 -8.02
CA PRO A 24 -14.68 -11.61 -8.70
C PRO A 24 -15.03 -12.09 -10.12
N GLY A 25 -14.01 -12.42 -10.90
CA GLY A 25 -14.16 -13.01 -12.23
C GLY A 25 -13.52 -12.19 -13.34
N VAL A 26 -13.81 -12.57 -14.59
CA VAL A 26 -13.20 -11.98 -15.78
C VAL A 26 -13.90 -10.67 -16.15
N ARG A 27 -13.13 -9.68 -16.59
CA ARG A 27 -13.60 -8.51 -17.31
C ARG A 27 -12.84 -8.42 -18.63
N ILE A 28 -13.53 -8.00 -19.68
CA ILE A 28 -13.01 -7.90 -21.04
C ILE A 28 -12.93 -6.41 -21.39
N PHE A 29 -11.80 -5.98 -21.94
CA PHE A 29 -11.59 -4.61 -22.41
C PHE A 29 -11.17 -4.61 -23.87
N GLY A 30 -11.72 -3.67 -24.65
CA GLY A 30 -11.50 -3.60 -26.09
C GLY A 30 -12.01 -4.85 -26.82
N ASN A 31 -11.28 -5.27 -27.84
CA ASN A 31 -11.52 -6.47 -28.64
C ASN A 31 -10.30 -7.40 -28.55
N PRO A 32 -10.10 -8.07 -27.40
CA PRO A 32 -8.91 -8.90 -27.19
C PRO A 32 -8.89 -10.10 -28.13
N ASN A 33 -7.68 -10.43 -28.57
CA ASN A 33 -7.39 -11.61 -29.37
C ASN A 33 -6.60 -12.64 -28.55
N LYS A 34 -6.18 -13.72 -29.20
CA LYS A 34 -5.51 -14.84 -28.53
C LYS A 34 -4.12 -14.51 -27.95
N ASN A 35 -3.54 -13.38 -28.33
CA ASN A 35 -2.27 -12.86 -27.84
C ASN A 35 -2.44 -11.71 -26.82
N SER A 36 -3.68 -11.33 -26.52
CA SER A 36 -3.97 -10.21 -25.62
C SER A 36 -3.55 -10.51 -24.17
N PRO A 37 -2.98 -9.53 -23.44
CA PRO A 37 -2.50 -9.74 -22.09
C PRO A 37 -3.63 -10.05 -21.10
N VAL A 38 -3.32 -10.90 -20.11
CA VAL A 38 -4.20 -11.25 -19.00
C VAL A 38 -3.68 -10.61 -17.72
N PHE A 39 -4.34 -9.53 -17.28
CA PHE A 39 -4.04 -8.85 -16.02
C PHE A 39 -4.79 -9.48 -14.85
N VAL A 40 -4.23 -9.35 -13.65
CA VAL A 40 -4.86 -9.78 -12.40
C VAL A 40 -4.94 -8.59 -11.44
N THR A 41 -6.00 -8.50 -10.66
CA THR A 41 -6.14 -7.46 -9.63
C THR A 41 -6.92 -7.94 -8.41
N ALA A 42 -6.79 -7.21 -7.31
CA ALA A 42 -7.61 -7.37 -6.11
C ALA A 42 -9.03 -6.86 -6.35
N ASN A 43 -10.03 -7.41 -5.64
CA ASN A 43 -11.43 -7.01 -5.81
C ASN A 43 -11.88 -5.78 -5.01
N PHE A 44 -10.97 -4.90 -4.57
CA PHE A 44 -11.35 -3.62 -3.97
C PHE A 44 -11.91 -2.66 -5.02
N ASP A 45 -13.11 -2.11 -4.79
CA ASP A 45 -13.86 -1.28 -5.75
C ASP A 45 -13.05 -0.14 -6.33
N LEU A 46 -12.36 0.63 -5.49
CA LEU A 46 -11.54 1.74 -5.95
C LEU A 46 -10.29 1.29 -6.72
N THR A 47 -9.70 0.13 -6.37
CA THR A 47 -8.59 -0.45 -7.13
C THR A 47 -9.04 -0.81 -8.54
N VAL A 48 -10.17 -1.54 -8.64
CA VAL A 48 -10.72 -1.96 -9.93
C VAL A 48 -11.09 -0.73 -10.77
N LYS A 49 -11.82 0.25 -10.21
CA LYS A 49 -12.19 1.49 -10.92
C LYS A 49 -11.00 2.26 -11.45
N ARG A 50 -9.94 2.43 -10.65
CA ARG A 50 -8.72 3.15 -11.08
C ARG A 50 -7.98 2.37 -12.17
N LEU A 51 -7.89 1.05 -12.03
CA LEU A 51 -7.26 0.20 -13.05
C LEU A 51 -8.03 0.22 -14.38
N THR A 52 -9.36 0.12 -14.35
CA THR A 52 -10.17 0.07 -15.57
C THR A 52 -10.07 1.34 -16.41
N GLN A 53 -9.77 2.50 -15.81
CA GLN A 53 -9.53 3.74 -16.55
C GLN A 53 -8.39 3.61 -17.58
N TYR A 54 -7.35 2.84 -17.25
CA TYR A 54 -6.19 2.63 -18.12
C TYR A 54 -6.35 1.42 -19.05
N LEU A 55 -7.19 0.46 -18.67
CA LEU A 55 -7.47 -0.73 -19.50
C LEU A 55 -8.52 -0.49 -20.59
N LYS A 56 -9.38 0.54 -20.47
CA LYS A 56 -10.43 0.85 -21.47
C LYS A 56 -9.91 1.01 -22.90
N ASN A 57 -8.68 1.48 -23.05
CA ASN A 57 -8.04 1.71 -24.35
C ASN A 57 -7.06 0.58 -24.70
N GLN A 58 -7.23 -0.62 -24.12
CA GLN A 58 -6.34 -1.77 -24.29
C GLN A 58 -7.18 -3.02 -24.59
N ASP A 59 -6.73 -3.81 -25.54
CA ASP A 59 -7.33 -5.10 -25.88
C ASP A 59 -6.80 -6.17 -24.92
N CYS A 60 -7.50 -6.39 -23.80
CA CYS A 60 -7.00 -7.25 -22.72
C CYS A 60 -8.10 -7.91 -21.87
N TYR A 61 -7.67 -8.91 -21.09
CA TYR A 61 -8.48 -9.54 -20.05
C TYR A 61 -8.02 -9.10 -18.67
N LEU A 62 -8.98 -8.94 -17.74
CA LEU A 62 -8.70 -8.66 -16.33
C LEU A 62 -9.39 -9.72 -15.46
N LEU A 63 -8.59 -10.42 -14.67
CA LEU A 63 -9.06 -11.34 -13.62
C LEU A 63 -9.15 -10.58 -12.30
N VAL A 64 -10.37 -10.36 -11.81
CA VAL A 64 -10.64 -9.78 -10.50
C VAL A 64 -10.69 -10.89 -9.46
N VAL A 65 -9.77 -10.87 -8.50
CA VAL A 65 -9.53 -11.93 -7.52
C VAL A 65 -10.18 -11.60 -6.18
N PRO A 66 -10.85 -12.55 -5.50
CA PRO A 66 -11.47 -12.31 -4.19
C PRO A 66 -10.41 -12.02 -3.13
N THR A 67 -10.36 -10.76 -2.69
CA THR A 67 -9.44 -10.25 -1.66
C THR A 67 -10.20 -9.60 -0.50
N ASN A 68 -11.47 -9.99 -0.28
CA ASN A 68 -12.36 -9.43 0.74
C ASN A 68 -12.53 -7.90 0.67
N GLY A 69 -12.46 -7.32 -0.54
CA GLY A 69 -12.58 -5.87 -0.70
C GLY A 69 -11.37 -5.09 -0.13
N ILE A 70 -10.19 -5.71 -0.05
CA ILE A 70 -8.94 -5.09 0.38
C ILE A 70 -8.09 -4.78 -0.85
N ASN A 71 -7.40 -3.64 -0.87
CA ASN A 71 -6.52 -3.25 -1.98
C ASN A 71 -5.33 -4.21 -2.15
N VAL A 72 -4.65 -4.13 -3.30
CA VAL A 72 -3.53 -5.01 -3.68
C VAL A 72 -2.46 -5.18 -2.59
N TRP A 73 -1.90 -4.08 -2.09
CA TRP A 73 -0.74 -4.12 -1.18
C TRP A 73 -1.15 -4.64 0.19
N CYS A 74 -2.24 -4.10 0.75
CA CYS A 74 -2.76 -4.54 2.04
C CYS A 74 -3.22 -6.00 1.99
N ALA A 75 -3.84 -6.44 0.90
CA ALA A 75 -4.32 -7.81 0.76
C ALA A 75 -3.16 -8.80 0.64
N ALA A 76 -2.10 -8.47 -0.10
CA ALA A 76 -0.93 -9.32 -0.24
C ALA A 76 -0.17 -9.49 1.09
N ARG A 77 0.03 -8.39 1.83
CA ARG A 77 0.67 -8.43 3.17
C ARG A 77 -0.28 -8.90 4.28
N GLY A 78 -1.58 -8.94 4.01
CA GLY A 78 -2.62 -9.41 4.91
C GLY A 78 -3.09 -10.83 4.64
N SER A 79 -2.40 -11.61 3.79
CA SER A 79 -2.75 -12.99 3.42
C SER A 79 -4.12 -13.16 2.75
N ASN A 80 -4.66 -12.09 2.16
CA ASN A 80 -5.92 -12.11 1.39
C ASN A 80 -5.69 -12.16 -0.12
N PHE A 81 -4.50 -11.77 -0.60
CA PHE A 81 -4.12 -11.89 -2.02
C PHE A 81 -2.96 -12.87 -2.15
N THR A 82 -3.31 -14.12 -2.44
CA THR A 82 -2.40 -15.28 -2.44
C THR A 82 -2.65 -16.18 -3.65
N ALA A 83 -1.80 -17.20 -3.83
CA ALA A 83 -2.04 -18.23 -4.85
C ALA A 83 -3.44 -18.86 -4.73
N HIS A 84 -3.90 -19.15 -3.50
CA HIS A 84 -5.22 -19.73 -3.25
C HIS A 84 -6.39 -18.83 -3.65
N SER A 85 -6.19 -17.51 -3.67
CA SER A 85 -7.21 -16.58 -4.20
C SER A 85 -7.22 -16.55 -5.73
N ILE A 86 -6.06 -16.73 -6.38
CA ILE A 86 -5.89 -16.64 -7.84
C ILE A 86 -6.36 -17.91 -8.54
N ILE A 87 -5.95 -19.08 -8.03
CA ILE A 87 -6.16 -20.40 -8.66
C ILE A 87 -7.64 -20.63 -9.02
N PRO A 88 -8.63 -20.40 -8.13
CA PRO A 88 -10.04 -20.60 -8.48
C PRO A 88 -10.48 -19.72 -9.63
N VAL A 89 -10.13 -18.43 -9.62
CA VAL A 89 -10.53 -17.50 -10.67
C VAL A 89 -9.96 -17.89 -12.02
N VAL A 90 -8.69 -18.33 -12.06
CA VAL A 90 -8.09 -18.85 -13.30
C VAL A 90 -8.86 -20.07 -13.80
N LYS A 91 -9.13 -21.06 -12.93
CA LYS A 91 -9.82 -22.30 -13.31
C LYS A 91 -11.28 -22.10 -13.74
N THR A 92 -11.99 -21.12 -13.18
CA THR A 92 -13.42 -20.90 -13.49
C THR A 92 -13.65 -19.81 -14.53
N SER A 93 -12.59 -19.15 -15.00
CA SER A 93 -12.69 -18.02 -15.94
C SER A 93 -12.78 -18.42 -17.41
N ASN A 94 -12.48 -19.68 -17.74
CA ASN A 94 -12.24 -20.17 -19.10
C ASN A 94 -11.24 -19.30 -19.86
N ILE A 95 -10.27 -18.70 -19.16
CA ILE A 95 -9.28 -17.80 -19.77
C ILE A 95 -8.31 -18.56 -20.69
N ASP A 96 -8.13 -19.85 -20.44
CA ASP A 96 -7.35 -20.77 -21.26
C ASP A 96 -7.99 -21.08 -22.62
N GLU A 97 -9.29 -20.86 -22.78
CA GLU A 97 -9.98 -20.93 -24.08
C GLU A 97 -9.87 -19.61 -24.86
N LYS A 98 -9.49 -18.52 -24.18
CA LYS A 98 -9.50 -17.15 -24.73
C LYS A 98 -8.14 -16.69 -25.26
N VAL A 99 -7.03 -17.21 -24.72
CA VAL A 99 -5.66 -16.87 -25.13
C VAL A 99 -4.81 -18.11 -25.34
N GLU A 100 -3.83 -18.03 -26.25
CA GLU A 100 -2.93 -19.15 -26.59
C GLU A 100 -1.73 -19.25 -25.63
N HIS A 101 -1.39 -18.15 -24.95
CA HIS A 101 -0.33 -18.12 -23.95
C HIS A 101 -0.86 -18.42 -22.54
N ARG A 102 0.02 -18.83 -21.63
CA ARG A 102 -0.33 -19.07 -20.21
C ARG A 102 0.47 -18.16 -19.28
N ILE A 103 0.26 -16.85 -19.41
CA ILE A 103 0.97 -15.82 -18.62
C ILE A 103 -0.04 -14.90 -17.96
N LEU A 104 0.02 -14.81 -16.63
CA LEU A 104 -0.72 -13.85 -15.81
C LEU A 104 0.17 -12.66 -15.45
N ILE A 105 -0.35 -11.45 -15.65
CA ILE A 105 0.32 -10.20 -15.25
C ILE A 105 -0.25 -9.74 -13.91
N LEU A 106 0.52 -9.99 -12.85
CA LEU A 106 0.20 -9.65 -11.47
C LEU A 106 0.63 -8.21 -11.14
N PRO A 107 -0.05 -7.50 -10.22
CA PRO A 107 0.41 -6.22 -9.72
C PRO A 107 1.73 -6.37 -8.95
N GLN A 108 2.72 -5.51 -9.14
CA GLN A 108 4.03 -5.69 -8.51
C GLN A 108 3.97 -5.76 -6.97
N LEU A 109 3.14 -4.91 -6.35
CA LEU A 109 3.02 -4.84 -4.88
C LEU A 109 2.34 -6.08 -4.27
N SER A 110 1.87 -7.02 -5.08
CA SER A 110 1.34 -8.31 -4.62
C SER A 110 2.41 -9.39 -4.42
N ALA A 111 3.65 -9.14 -4.88
CA ALA A 111 4.73 -10.14 -4.91
C ALA A 111 5.12 -10.73 -3.54
N ALA A 112 4.83 -10.04 -2.44
CA ALA A 112 5.08 -10.59 -1.10
C ALA A 112 4.08 -11.70 -0.71
N GLY A 113 2.86 -11.67 -1.25
CA GLY A 113 1.76 -12.54 -0.82
C GLY A 113 1.47 -13.74 -1.74
N ILE A 114 2.01 -13.74 -2.96
CA ILE A 114 1.67 -14.73 -3.99
C ILE A 114 2.82 -15.72 -4.18
N ASP A 115 2.53 -17.01 -3.98
CA ASP A 115 3.41 -18.10 -4.40
C ASP A 115 3.18 -18.42 -5.89
N VAL A 116 4.06 -17.91 -6.75
CA VAL A 116 3.97 -18.12 -8.20
C VAL A 116 4.28 -19.56 -8.62
N LYS A 117 5.07 -20.30 -7.83
CA LYS A 117 5.36 -21.71 -8.11
C LYS A 117 4.11 -22.56 -7.89
N LEU A 118 3.36 -22.27 -6.84
CA LEU A 118 2.08 -22.91 -6.57
C LEU A 118 1.05 -22.58 -7.65
N VAL A 119 0.92 -21.32 -8.07
CA VAL A 119 0.02 -20.95 -9.19
C VAL A 119 0.37 -21.75 -10.44
N LYS A 120 1.65 -21.78 -10.83
CA LYS A 120 2.11 -22.56 -11.99
C LYS A 120 1.81 -24.05 -11.86
N LYS A 121 2.11 -24.64 -10.71
CA LYS A 121 1.84 -26.06 -10.43
C LYS A 121 0.36 -26.40 -10.57
N GLU A 122 -0.51 -25.56 -10.02
CA GLU A 122 -1.95 -25.86 -9.90
C GLU A 122 -2.77 -25.47 -11.13
N THR A 123 -2.27 -24.57 -11.97
CA THR A 123 -3.01 -24.02 -13.13
C THR A 123 -2.29 -24.18 -14.47
N GLY A 124 -0.98 -24.42 -14.46
CA GLY A 124 -0.14 -24.35 -15.66
C GLY A 124 0.19 -22.93 -16.13
N TRP A 125 -0.24 -21.89 -15.40
CA TRP A 125 0.02 -20.50 -15.76
C TRP A 125 1.28 -19.95 -15.10
N ASP A 126 2.15 -19.37 -15.90
CA ASP A 126 3.28 -18.56 -15.44
C ASP A 126 2.78 -17.19 -14.94
N CYS A 127 3.51 -16.62 -13.99
CA CYS A 127 3.20 -15.31 -13.42
C CYS A 127 4.33 -14.32 -13.71
N LYS A 128 3.97 -13.12 -14.13
CA LYS A 128 4.87 -11.98 -14.32
C LYS A 128 4.34 -10.79 -13.54
N PHE A 129 5.23 -9.99 -12.95
CA PHE A 129 4.82 -8.79 -12.23
C PHE A 129 4.85 -7.57 -13.15
N GLY A 130 3.69 -6.98 -13.38
CA GLY A 130 3.51 -5.73 -14.13
C GLY A 130 4.00 -4.50 -13.36
N PRO A 131 3.72 -3.28 -13.85
CA PRO A 131 4.15 -2.03 -13.23
C PRO A 131 3.53 -1.82 -11.84
N VAL A 132 4.12 -0.91 -11.06
CA VAL A 132 3.57 -0.46 -9.76
C VAL A 132 2.28 0.33 -9.97
N TYR A 133 2.27 1.23 -10.96
CA TYR A 133 1.15 2.13 -11.22
C TYR A 133 0.37 1.69 -12.45
N ALA A 134 -0.96 1.71 -12.36
CA ALA A 134 -1.84 1.34 -13.46
C ALA A 134 -1.68 2.27 -14.69
N GLN A 135 -1.31 3.54 -14.46
CA GLN A 135 -1.07 4.51 -15.53
C GLN A 135 0.08 4.13 -16.47
N ASP A 136 1.01 3.30 -16.00
CA ASP A 136 2.16 2.86 -16.78
C ASP A 136 1.82 1.61 -17.63
N ILE A 137 0.60 1.04 -17.49
CA ILE A 137 0.19 -0.18 -18.23
C ILE A 137 0.19 0.01 -19.75
N PRO A 138 -0.35 1.09 -20.33
CA PRO A 138 -0.35 1.27 -21.78
C PRO A 138 1.06 1.26 -22.38
N GLU A 139 2.00 2.00 -21.77
CA GLU A 139 3.41 2.00 -22.18
C GLU A 139 4.04 0.61 -21.99
N TYR A 140 3.79 -0.05 -20.86
CA TYR A 140 4.26 -1.41 -20.59
C TYR A 140 3.78 -2.44 -21.62
N VAL A 141 2.53 -2.34 -22.09
CA VAL A 141 1.98 -3.23 -23.13
C VAL A 141 2.62 -2.93 -24.48
N ASN A 142 2.74 -1.64 -24.86
CA ASN A 142 3.38 -1.22 -26.10
C ASN A 142 4.85 -1.68 -26.19
N ASP A 143 5.55 -1.71 -25.06
CA ASP A 143 6.95 -2.17 -24.97
C ASP A 143 7.10 -3.71 -24.91
N GLY A 144 6.05 -4.45 -25.26
CA GLY A 144 6.08 -5.92 -25.27
C GLY A 144 6.19 -6.51 -23.87
N LEU A 145 5.49 -5.91 -22.90
CA LEU A 145 5.47 -6.32 -21.49
C LEU A 145 6.84 -6.19 -20.82
N LYS A 146 7.66 -5.20 -21.18
CA LYS A 146 8.96 -4.95 -20.54
C LYS A 146 8.84 -3.74 -19.61
N LYS A 147 9.21 -3.90 -18.33
CA LYS A 147 9.20 -2.78 -17.38
C LYS A 147 10.45 -1.93 -17.52
N THR A 148 10.27 -0.63 -17.47
CA THR A 148 11.36 0.32 -17.24
C THR A 148 11.70 0.40 -15.74
N ASP A 149 12.88 0.95 -15.41
CA ASP A 149 13.27 1.21 -14.01
C ASP A 149 12.26 2.11 -13.27
N LYS A 150 11.61 3.02 -13.99
CA LYS A 150 10.62 3.94 -13.42
C LYS A 150 9.32 3.22 -13.06
N MET A 151 8.88 2.28 -13.87
CA MET A 151 7.63 1.51 -13.68
C MET A 151 7.67 0.61 -12.44
N ARG A 152 8.87 0.16 -12.06
CA ARG A 152 9.04 -0.69 -10.87
C ARG A 152 9.12 0.08 -9.56
N ARG A 153 9.29 1.42 -9.56
CA ARG A 153 9.51 2.22 -8.34
C ARG A 153 8.23 2.90 -7.87
N VAL A 154 8.00 2.89 -6.56
CA VAL A 154 6.94 3.71 -5.95
C VAL A 154 7.42 5.16 -5.88
N ARG A 155 6.62 6.09 -6.42
CA ARG A 155 6.97 7.52 -6.55
C ARG A 155 6.52 8.35 -5.33
N TRP A 156 5.41 7.96 -4.71
CA TRP A 156 4.82 8.62 -3.53
C TRP A 156 4.61 10.15 -3.66
N PRO A 157 3.98 10.63 -4.75
CA PRO A 157 3.69 12.03 -4.98
C PRO A 157 2.72 12.62 -3.94
N PHE A 158 2.59 13.95 -3.95
CA PHE A 158 1.68 14.68 -3.05
C PHE A 158 0.23 14.16 -3.10
N ILE A 159 -0.30 13.90 -4.30
CA ILE A 159 -1.68 13.44 -4.46
C ILE A 159 -1.89 12.06 -3.83
N ASP A 160 -0.96 11.11 -4.02
CA ASP A 160 -1.04 9.79 -3.39
C ASP A 160 -1.03 9.89 -1.85
N ARG A 161 -0.22 10.81 -1.32
CA ARG A 161 -0.13 11.05 0.13
C ARG A 161 -1.44 11.55 0.72
N ILE A 162 -2.03 12.57 0.11
CA ILE A 162 -3.33 13.09 0.53
C ILE A 162 -4.42 12.03 0.36
N ASP A 163 -4.45 11.35 -0.78
CA ASP A 163 -5.42 10.30 -1.09
C ASP A 163 -5.42 9.15 -0.07
N VAL A 164 -4.24 8.73 0.39
CA VAL A 164 -4.10 7.76 1.48
C VAL A 164 -4.46 8.37 2.83
N GLY A 165 -3.99 9.59 3.13
CA GLY A 165 -4.27 10.30 4.38
C GLY A 165 -5.76 10.49 4.63
N LEU A 166 -6.50 10.97 3.62
CA LEU A 166 -7.96 11.07 3.69
C LEU A 166 -8.58 9.69 3.97
N GLY A 167 -8.20 8.66 3.20
CA GLY A 167 -8.87 7.37 3.31
C GLY A 167 -8.63 6.59 4.60
N ILE A 168 -7.48 6.79 5.25
CA ILE A 168 -7.17 6.17 6.55
C ILE A 168 -7.67 7.06 7.69
N SER A 169 -7.29 8.35 7.70
CA SER A 169 -7.51 9.24 8.84
C SER A 169 -8.94 9.73 8.97
N THR A 170 -9.75 9.76 7.90
CA THR A 170 -11.16 10.14 8.02
C THR A 170 -11.96 9.17 8.89
N THR A 171 -11.66 7.87 8.83
CA THR A 171 -12.31 6.89 9.70
C THR A 171 -12.01 7.18 11.18
N PHE A 172 -10.76 7.45 11.52
CA PHE A 172 -10.37 7.82 12.89
C PHE A 172 -10.96 9.16 13.32
N LEU A 173 -10.98 10.16 12.44
CA LEU A 173 -11.57 11.46 12.73
C LEU A 173 -13.07 11.34 13.03
N ILE A 174 -13.81 10.50 12.31
CA ILE A 174 -15.23 10.25 12.59
C ILE A 174 -15.42 9.62 13.99
N PHE A 175 -14.58 8.67 14.38
CA PHE A 175 -14.64 8.12 15.74
C PHE A 175 -14.39 9.20 16.80
N VAL A 176 -13.43 10.10 16.58
CA VAL A 176 -13.19 11.24 17.47
C VAL A 176 -14.41 12.16 17.51
N LEU A 177 -15.00 12.49 16.36
CA LEU A 177 -16.18 13.37 16.28
C LEU A 177 -17.40 12.78 16.99
N ILE A 178 -17.61 11.47 16.91
CA ILE A 178 -18.66 10.78 17.67
C ILE A 178 -18.44 11.00 19.16
N ILE A 179 -17.21 10.82 19.66
CA ILE A 179 -16.89 11.05 21.08
C ILE A 179 -17.14 12.52 21.45
N ILE A 180 -16.66 13.46 20.63
CA ILE A 180 -16.82 14.90 20.88
C ILE A 180 -18.29 15.33 20.91
N GLU A 181 -19.16 14.78 20.06
CA GLU A 181 -20.60 15.07 20.07
C GLU A 181 -21.25 14.71 21.41
N PHE A 182 -20.81 13.63 22.07
CA PHE A 182 -21.36 13.21 23.35
C PHE A 182 -20.79 13.97 24.56
N PHE A 183 -19.50 14.35 24.53
CA PHE A 183 -18.80 14.88 25.71
C PHE A 183 -18.50 16.38 25.65
N SER A 184 -18.40 16.99 24.46
CA SER A 184 -17.86 18.34 24.27
C SER A 184 -18.34 18.96 22.96
N LYS A 185 -19.67 19.01 22.76
CA LYS A 185 -20.31 19.46 21.52
C LYS A 185 -19.85 20.83 21.04
N ASP A 186 -19.49 21.73 21.95
CA ASP A 186 -18.99 23.07 21.63
C ASP A 186 -17.70 23.07 20.79
N TRP A 187 -16.96 21.95 20.74
CA TRP A 187 -15.71 21.80 19.99
C TRP A 187 -15.87 21.05 18.66
N PHE A 188 -17.09 20.67 18.29
CA PHE A 188 -17.32 19.81 17.13
C PHE A 188 -16.80 20.43 15.82
N ALA A 189 -17.06 21.73 15.60
CA ALA A 189 -16.63 22.43 14.38
C ALA A 189 -15.10 22.60 14.33
N GLU A 190 -14.48 22.94 15.45
CA GLU A 190 -13.04 23.08 15.60
C GLU A 190 -12.32 21.77 15.32
N VAL A 191 -12.82 20.65 15.85
CA VAL A 191 -12.24 19.32 15.62
C VAL A 191 -12.32 18.93 14.16
N ILE A 192 -13.42 19.26 13.45
CA ILE A 192 -13.52 19.06 12.00
C ILE A 192 -12.43 19.88 11.28
N LEU A 193 -12.40 21.19 11.51
CA LEU A 193 -11.49 22.10 10.80
C LEU A 193 -10.01 21.76 11.07
N LEU A 194 -9.66 21.56 12.34
CA LEU A 194 -8.33 21.13 12.75
C LEU A 194 -7.99 19.75 12.21
N GLY A 195 -8.90 18.78 12.31
CA GLY A 195 -8.67 17.41 11.86
C GLY A 195 -8.31 17.35 10.38
N TRP A 196 -9.10 18.00 9.52
CA TRP A 196 -8.79 18.06 8.08
C TRP A 196 -7.53 18.88 7.77
N GLY A 197 -7.32 20.00 8.46
CA GLY A 197 -6.10 20.81 8.33
C GLY A 197 -4.85 20.02 8.70
N LEU A 198 -4.90 19.23 9.78
CA LEU A 198 -3.82 18.36 10.22
C LEU A 198 -3.60 17.18 9.29
N ILE A 199 -4.65 16.55 8.74
CA ILE A 199 -4.49 15.50 7.72
C ILE A 199 -3.74 16.05 6.51
N PHE A 200 -4.13 17.23 6.03
CA PHE A 200 -3.45 17.90 4.91
C PHE A 200 -2.00 18.24 5.25
N LEU A 201 -1.75 18.84 6.42
CA LEU A 201 -0.40 19.21 6.86
C LEU A 201 0.48 17.97 7.02
N MET A 202 0.01 16.96 7.75
CA MET A 202 0.77 15.76 8.03
C MET A 202 1.07 15.01 6.73
N TYR A 203 0.07 14.52 6.01
CA TYR A 203 0.32 13.72 4.81
C TYR A 203 0.88 14.55 3.65
N GLY A 204 0.36 15.76 3.44
CA GLY A 204 0.77 16.66 2.36
C GLY A 204 2.17 17.21 2.51
N LEU A 205 2.64 17.47 3.74
CA LEU A 205 4.00 17.94 4.02
C LEU A 205 4.91 16.86 4.59
N GLN A 206 4.49 15.59 4.60
CA GLN A 206 5.24 14.47 5.17
C GLN A 206 6.76 14.47 4.86
N PRO A 207 7.25 14.71 3.63
CA PRO A 207 8.68 14.73 3.32
C PRO A 207 9.45 15.86 4.00
N PHE A 208 8.79 16.97 4.30
CA PHE A 208 9.39 18.16 4.90
C PHE A 208 9.34 18.14 6.43
N ILE A 209 8.46 17.31 7.03
CA ILE A 209 8.42 17.15 8.50
C ILE A 209 9.72 16.47 8.96
N PRO A 210 10.53 17.12 9.82
CA PRO A 210 11.77 16.57 10.32
C PRO A 210 11.57 15.20 11.00
N GLY A 211 12.44 14.25 10.67
CA GLY A 211 12.43 12.91 11.24
C GLY A 211 12.54 11.81 10.19
N LYS A 212 13.30 10.76 10.50
CA LYS A 212 13.50 9.61 9.60
C LYS A 212 12.37 8.57 9.66
N SER A 213 11.51 8.63 10.68
CA SER A 213 10.40 7.70 10.90
C SER A 213 9.15 8.43 11.36
N GLY A 214 8.00 7.76 11.26
CA GLY A 214 6.68 8.28 11.62
C GLY A 214 6.64 8.85 13.02
N TRP A 215 7.06 8.09 14.03
CA TRP A 215 7.09 8.55 15.42
C TRP A 215 8.01 9.74 15.66
N ARG A 216 9.14 9.84 14.95
CA ARG A 216 10.04 11.01 15.07
C ARG A 216 9.40 12.27 14.49
N LYS A 217 8.64 12.12 13.41
CA LYS A 217 7.87 13.22 12.81
C LYS A 217 6.74 13.68 13.71
N ILE A 218 6.01 12.73 14.31
CA ILE A 218 4.98 13.02 15.32
C ILE A 218 5.61 13.76 16.50
N LEU A 219 6.67 13.22 17.09
CA LEU A 219 7.35 13.84 18.23
C LEU A 219 7.81 15.27 17.92
N PHE A 220 8.31 15.52 16.71
CA PHE A 220 8.65 16.87 16.27
C PHE A 220 7.43 17.81 16.28
N LEU A 221 6.29 17.38 15.73
CA LEU A 221 5.05 18.16 15.76
C LEU A 221 4.55 18.38 17.19
N GLU A 222 4.61 17.37 18.06
CA GLU A 222 4.24 17.47 19.47
C GLU A 222 5.11 18.51 20.20
N ILE A 223 6.43 18.51 19.99
CA ILE A 223 7.33 19.50 20.56
C ILE A 223 6.95 20.92 20.12
N LEU A 224 6.59 21.11 18.85
CA LEU A 224 6.13 22.42 18.36
C LEU A 224 4.84 22.87 19.05
N ILE A 225 3.88 21.96 19.25
CA ILE A 225 2.63 22.26 19.96
C ILE A 225 2.92 22.63 21.42
N VAL A 226 3.79 21.88 22.11
CA VAL A 226 4.18 22.15 23.50
C VAL A 226 4.87 23.52 23.63
N ILE A 227 5.78 23.85 22.72
CA ILE A 227 6.39 25.20 22.68
C ILE A 227 5.32 26.27 22.47
N GLY A 228 4.35 26.02 21.58
CA GLY A 228 3.21 26.91 21.37
C GLY A 228 2.38 27.11 22.63
N VAL A 229 2.08 26.04 23.38
CA VAL A 229 1.35 26.10 24.65
C VAL A 229 2.13 26.88 25.70
N ILE A 230 3.43 26.59 25.89
CA ILE A 230 4.28 27.30 26.86
C ILE A 230 4.37 28.79 26.52
N SER A 231 4.60 29.11 25.24
CA SER A 231 4.70 30.48 24.75
C SER A 231 3.38 31.24 24.95
N PHE A 232 2.25 30.60 24.66
CA PHE A 232 0.92 31.18 24.88
C PHE A 232 0.69 31.50 26.37
N ASN A 233 1.04 30.57 27.27
CA ASN A 233 0.91 30.79 28.71
C ASN A 233 1.80 31.94 29.20
N PHE A 234 3.00 32.11 28.65
CA PHE A 234 3.97 33.11 29.08
C PHE A 234 3.70 34.51 28.53
N LEU A 235 3.25 34.61 27.27
CA LEU A 235 3.12 35.88 26.55
C LEU A 235 1.76 36.57 26.71
N ALA A 236 0.69 35.83 27.02
CA ALA A 236 -0.65 36.37 26.94
C ALA A 236 -1.13 36.98 28.27
N ILE A 237 -1.11 38.32 28.34
CA ILE A 237 -1.88 39.13 29.29
C ILE A 237 -3.33 39.22 28.75
N ASN A 238 -4.33 38.79 29.53
CA ASN A 238 -5.78 38.62 29.19
C ASN A 238 -6.16 37.33 28.41
N GLN A 239 -5.92 36.14 28.97
CA GLN A 239 -6.14 34.86 28.28
C GLN A 239 -7.60 34.40 28.19
N THR A 240 -8.01 33.99 26.98
CA THR A 240 -9.12 33.05 26.80
C THR A 240 -8.57 31.62 26.80
N LYS A 241 -9.16 30.72 27.59
CA LYS A 241 -8.80 29.28 27.61
C LYS A 241 -9.01 28.57 26.27
N TYR A 242 -9.67 29.25 25.31
CA TYR A 242 -10.01 28.71 24.01
C TYR A 242 -8.79 28.28 23.19
N ILE A 243 -7.80 29.17 23.00
CA ILE A 243 -6.61 28.86 22.18
C ILE A 243 -5.79 27.73 22.81
N GLN A 244 -5.66 27.75 24.15
CA GLN A 244 -4.99 26.69 24.90
C GLN A 244 -5.66 25.33 24.67
N ASN A 245 -6.99 25.26 24.78
CA ASN A 245 -7.75 24.05 24.52
C ASN A 245 -7.61 23.58 23.06
N LEU A 246 -7.59 24.52 22.10
CA LEU A 246 -7.39 24.23 20.69
C LEU A 246 -6.03 23.55 20.43
N LEU A 247 -4.97 24.02 21.10
CA LEU A 247 -3.64 23.40 21.03
C LEU A 247 -3.63 21.99 21.64
N PHE A 248 -4.33 21.77 22.76
CA PHE A 248 -4.47 20.43 23.33
C PHE A 248 -5.27 19.47 22.44
N ILE A 249 -6.32 19.96 21.78
CA ILE A 249 -7.07 19.18 20.79
C ILE A 249 -6.17 18.80 19.61
N ALA A 250 -5.37 19.75 19.10
CA ALA A 250 -4.42 19.49 18.03
C ALA A 250 -3.38 18.42 18.43
N MET A 251 -2.88 18.48 19.67
CA MET A 251 -1.99 17.48 20.26
C MET A 251 -2.60 16.07 20.19
N GLY A 252 -3.85 15.90 20.65
CA GLY A 252 -4.55 14.62 20.58
C GLY A 252 -4.78 14.13 19.14
N LEU A 253 -5.17 15.03 18.23
CA LEU A 253 -5.41 14.70 16.83
C LEU A 253 -4.13 14.28 16.09
N ILE A 254 -2.99 14.93 16.36
CA ILE A 254 -1.70 14.56 15.74
C ILE A 254 -1.32 13.13 16.12
N LEU A 255 -1.47 12.75 17.39
CA LEU A 255 -1.21 11.38 17.84
C LEU A 255 -2.13 10.35 17.14
N ILE A 256 -3.42 10.65 17.03
CA ILE A 256 -4.40 9.74 16.42
C ILE A 256 -4.16 9.62 14.91
N ILE A 257 -3.99 10.73 14.21
CA ILE A 257 -3.75 10.77 12.75
C ILE A 257 -2.40 10.14 12.41
N GLY A 258 -1.39 10.36 13.26
CA GLY A 258 -0.01 9.91 13.06
C GLY A 258 0.26 8.47 13.51
N ILE A 259 -0.67 7.79 14.18
CA ILE A 259 -0.44 6.52 14.89
C ILE A 259 0.35 5.46 14.08
N ASP A 260 0.11 5.37 12.77
CA ASP A 260 0.92 4.57 11.85
C ASP A 260 1.26 5.29 10.55
N PHE A 261 1.86 6.48 10.69
CA PHE A 261 2.22 7.36 9.57
C PHE A 261 3.13 6.71 8.52
N ASP A 262 4.03 5.80 8.94
CA ASP A 262 4.92 5.05 8.05
C ASP A 262 4.21 3.84 7.40
N GLY A 263 3.22 3.23 8.09
CA GLY A 263 2.43 2.12 7.55
C GLY A 263 1.47 2.51 6.41
N ALA A 264 1.33 3.81 6.13
CA ALA A 264 0.52 4.32 5.03
C ALA A 264 1.16 4.10 3.63
N THR A 265 2.44 3.73 3.55
CA THR A 265 3.17 3.60 2.29
C THR A 265 3.95 2.30 2.19
N PRO A 266 4.03 1.66 1.00
CA PRO A 266 4.93 0.52 0.77
C PRO A 266 6.41 0.90 0.87
N LEU A 267 6.73 2.18 1.05
CA LEU A 267 8.08 2.69 1.19
C LEU A 267 8.59 2.73 2.63
N GLN A 268 7.79 2.41 3.64
CA GLN A 268 8.24 2.44 5.03
C GLN A 268 7.68 1.23 5.79
N LYS A 269 8.26 0.97 6.97
CA LYS A 269 7.83 -0.11 7.86
C LYS A 269 6.80 0.47 8.83
N SER A 270 5.68 -0.23 9.04
CA SER A 270 4.76 0.13 10.12
C SER A 270 5.51 0.10 11.45
N GLN A 271 5.42 1.19 12.20
CA GLN A 271 6.00 1.28 13.54
C GLN A 271 4.95 0.92 14.61
N PHE A 272 3.69 0.85 14.22
CA PHE A 272 2.59 0.49 15.12
C PHE A 272 2.43 -1.03 15.26
N ASP A 273 2.64 -1.78 14.17
CA ASP A 273 2.55 -3.25 14.16
C ASP A 273 3.36 -3.92 15.29
N PRO A 274 4.64 -3.57 15.56
CA PRO A 274 5.42 -4.17 16.64
C PRO A 274 4.89 -3.83 18.04
N ILE A 275 4.35 -2.62 18.22
CA ILE A 275 3.78 -2.16 19.50
C ILE A 275 2.54 -2.98 19.82
N LEU A 276 1.63 -3.14 18.85
CA LEU A 276 0.43 -3.97 18.98
C LEU A 276 0.76 -5.41 19.37
N VAL A 277 1.75 -6.01 18.72
CA VAL A 277 2.18 -7.38 19.04
C VAL A 277 2.77 -7.46 20.46
N LYS A 278 3.54 -6.46 20.89
CA LYS A 278 4.12 -6.40 22.25
C LYS A 278 3.05 -6.33 23.34
N ILE A 279 1.93 -5.67 23.08
CA ILE A 279 0.78 -5.60 24.02
C ILE A 279 -0.20 -6.78 23.87
N GLY A 280 0.17 -7.81 23.09
CA GLY A 280 -0.63 -9.04 22.95
C GLY A 280 -1.67 -9.03 21.81
N ILE A 281 -1.79 -7.94 21.06
CA ILE A 281 -2.74 -7.83 19.94
C ILE A 281 -2.10 -8.38 18.66
N GLN A 282 -2.40 -9.64 18.35
CA GLN A 282 -1.85 -10.32 17.16
C GLN A 282 -2.74 -10.21 15.91
N LYS A 283 -4.02 -9.87 16.07
CA LYS A 283 -5.02 -9.78 14.99
C LYS A 283 -6.08 -8.73 15.32
N LEU A 284 -6.49 -7.92 14.34
CA LEU A 284 -7.64 -7.03 14.43
C LEU A 284 -8.50 -7.19 13.17
N GLY A 285 -9.73 -7.68 13.32
CA GLY A 285 -10.57 -8.05 12.18
C GLY A 285 -9.89 -9.08 11.27
N ASN A 286 -9.74 -8.75 9.98
CA ASN A 286 -9.05 -9.60 8.99
C ASN A 286 -7.53 -9.34 8.89
N ILE A 287 -6.98 -8.43 9.70
CA ILE A 287 -5.57 -8.02 9.64
C ILE A 287 -4.79 -8.80 10.71
N LYS A 288 -3.78 -9.58 10.28
CA LYS A 288 -2.84 -10.27 11.17
C LYS A 288 -1.54 -9.45 11.31
N PHE A 289 -1.16 -9.12 12.53
CA PHE A 289 0.05 -8.35 12.86
C PHE A 289 1.23 -9.23 13.27
N GLY A 290 0.95 -10.38 13.90
CA GLY A 290 1.97 -11.25 14.50
C GLY A 290 3.04 -11.78 13.53
N GLY A 291 2.75 -11.87 12.23
CA GLY A 291 3.74 -12.24 11.21
C GLY A 291 4.68 -11.11 10.80
N ARG A 292 4.22 -9.85 10.87
CA ARG A 292 4.96 -8.69 10.32
C ARG A 292 6.02 -8.14 11.28
N SER A 293 5.81 -8.26 12.59
CA SER A 293 6.71 -7.68 13.61
C SER A 293 8.04 -8.43 13.75
N LYS A 294 8.08 -9.75 13.47
CA LYS A 294 9.27 -10.59 13.62
C LYS A 294 10.43 -10.22 12.68
N ILE A 295 10.14 -9.46 11.63
CA ILE A 295 11.07 -9.21 10.52
C ILE A 295 11.57 -7.75 10.52
N VAL A 296 11.04 -6.89 11.40
CA VAL A 296 11.27 -5.43 11.34
C VAL A 296 12.75 -5.05 11.47
N ASN A 297 13.55 -5.83 12.21
CA ASN A 297 14.99 -5.59 12.37
C ASN A 297 15.88 -6.43 11.44
N SER A 298 15.29 -7.27 10.60
CA SER A 298 16.06 -8.13 9.71
C SER A 298 16.73 -7.35 8.57
N THR A 299 17.83 -7.91 8.08
CA THR A 299 18.52 -7.46 6.87
C THR A 299 18.40 -8.51 5.78
N ILE A 300 18.38 -8.05 4.52
CA ILE A 300 18.35 -8.96 3.38
C ILE A 300 19.77 -9.33 2.98
N VAL A 301 20.06 -10.62 3.00
CA VAL A 301 21.35 -11.19 2.58
C VAL A 301 21.17 -11.89 1.24
N LEU A 302 22.05 -11.56 0.29
CA LEU A 302 22.12 -12.19 -1.03
C LEU A 302 23.32 -13.14 -1.08
N ASP A 303 23.04 -14.43 -1.12
CA ASP A 303 24.03 -15.47 -1.35
C ASP A 303 24.40 -15.52 -2.85
N GLN A 304 25.61 -15.07 -3.16
CA GLN A 304 26.12 -15.01 -4.53
C GLN A 304 26.33 -16.40 -5.13
N SER A 305 26.56 -17.43 -4.31
CA SER A 305 26.79 -18.80 -4.78
C SER A 305 25.51 -19.42 -5.37
N LYS A 306 24.35 -19.05 -4.81
CA LYS A 306 23.02 -19.50 -5.26
C LYS A 306 22.38 -18.58 -6.30
N CYS A 307 22.94 -17.40 -6.53
CA CYS A 307 22.34 -16.38 -7.39
C CYS A 307 22.53 -16.70 -8.87
N THR A 308 21.43 -16.94 -9.59
CA THR A 308 21.43 -17.15 -11.05
C THR A 308 21.36 -15.85 -11.86
N LYS A 309 21.33 -14.69 -11.19
CA LYS A 309 21.25 -13.36 -11.83
C LYS A 309 19.97 -13.16 -12.67
N CYS A 310 18.88 -13.85 -12.32
CA CYS A 310 17.61 -13.80 -13.06
C CYS A 310 16.87 -12.45 -13.04
N GLY A 311 17.34 -11.46 -12.26
CA GLY A 311 16.73 -10.13 -12.23
C GLY A 311 15.45 -9.98 -11.40
N MET A 312 14.86 -11.07 -10.87
CA MET A 312 13.55 -10.99 -10.22
C MET A 312 13.52 -10.04 -9.02
N CYS A 313 14.53 -10.08 -8.14
CA CYS A 313 14.62 -9.17 -7.00
C CYS A 313 14.74 -7.69 -7.41
N TYR A 314 15.42 -7.40 -8.52
CA TYR A 314 15.49 -6.07 -9.12
C TYR A 314 14.12 -5.65 -9.65
N ASP A 315 13.45 -6.54 -10.38
CA ASP A 315 12.18 -6.30 -11.06
C ASP A 315 11.02 -5.98 -10.10
N ILE A 316 10.97 -6.63 -8.94
CA ILE A 316 9.86 -6.49 -7.99
C ILE A 316 10.14 -5.54 -6.81
N CYS A 317 11.36 -5.02 -6.65
CA CYS A 317 11.70 -4.14 -5.53
C CYS A 317 11.22 -2.70 -5.76
N PRO A 318 10.18 -2.21 -5.04
CA PRO A 318 9.64 -0.86 -5.24
C PRO A 318 10.58 0.27 -4.78
N LYS A 319 11.57 -0.07 -3.95
CA LYS A 319 12.60 0.83 -3.42
C LYS A 319 13.84 0.92 -4.29
N GLY A 320 14.02 -0.01 -5.22
CA GLY A 320 15.25 -0.10 -6.02
C GLY A 320 16.50 -0.40 -5.21
N VAL A 321 16.41 -1.31 -4.23
CA VAL A 321 17.54 -1.74 -3.37
C VAL A 321 18.59 -2.53 -4.14
N PHE A 322 18.16 -3.27 -5.17
CA PHE A 322 19.04 -4.11 -5.98
C PHE A 322 19.51 -3.38 -7.24
N GLU A 323 20.71 -3.74 -7.70
CA GLU A 323 21.31 -3.34 -8.97
C GLU A 323 21.84 -4.56 -9.71
N MET A 324 21.63 -4.58 -11.02
CA MET A 324 22.22 -5.56 -11.91
C MET A 324 23.42 -4.91 -12.61
N VAL A 325 24.63 -5.39 -12.31
CA VAL A 325 25.86 -4.90 -12.93
C VAL A 325 26.15 -5.81 -14.12
N GLU A 326 25.95 -5.27 -15.33
CA GLU A 326 26.08 -6.02 -16.59
C GLU A 326 27.53 -6.44 -16.86
N GLU A 327 28.50 -5.56 -16.62
CA GLU A 327 29.94 -5.81 -16.86
C GLU A 327 30.47 -7.03 -16.09
N HIS A 328 30.00 -7.24 -14.85
CA HIS A 328 30.41 -8.36 -14.01
C HIS A 328 29.37 -9.49 -13.97
N LYS A 329 28.29 -9.34 -14.75
CA LYS A 329 27.10 -10.21 -14.71
C LYS A 329 26.69 -10.50 -13.26
N LYS A 330 26.56 -9.49 -12.40
CA LYS A 330 26.35 -9.70 -10.95
C LYS A 330 25.12 -8.96 -10.45
N MET A 331 24.37 -9.61 -9.57
CA MET A 331 23.27 -8.96 -8.84
C MET A 331 23.81 -8.46 -7.49
N LEU A 332 23.56 -7.21 -7.16
CA LEU A 332 24.04 -6.58 -5.94
C LEU A 332 22.87 -6.06 -5.10
N ASN A 333 22.98 -6.22 -3.78
CA ASN A 333 22.18 -5.47 -2.82
C ASN A 333 22.88 -4.12 -2.59
N LYS A 334 22.62 -3.14 -3.47
CA LYS A 334 23.34 -1.86 -3.51
C LYS A 334 22.97 -0.93 -2.35
N TYR A 335 21.70 -0.90 -1.97
CA TYR A 335 21.18 0.02 -0.96
C TYR A 335 20.45 -0.72 0.18
N PRO A 336 21.12 -1.59 0.93
CA PRO A 336 20.48 -2.41 1.96
C PRO A 336 19.74 -1.58 3.02
N GLY A 337 20.25 -0.39 3.36
CA GLY A 337 19.62 0.53 4.31
C GLY A 337 18.26 1.10 3.87
N ASN A 338 17.94 1.04 2.57
CA ASN A 338 16.65 1.48 2.03
C ASN A 338 15.58 0.38 2.09
N CYS A 339 15.94 -0.84 2.51
CA CYS A 339 15.06 -1.98 2.52
C CYS A 339 13.99 -1.88 3.62
N VAL A 340 12.74 -2.09 3.22
CA VAL A 340 11.56 -2.09 4.12
C VAL A 340 11.16 -3.50 4.56
N THR A 341 11.97 -4.51 4.23
CA THR A 341 11.76 -5.91 4.62
C THR A 341 10.34 -6.41 4.32
N CYS A 342 9.83 -6.09 3.12
CA CYS A 342 8.52 -6.55 2.65
C CYS A 342 8.51 -8.00 2.15
N GLU A 343 9.68 -8.65 2.12
CA GLU A 343 9.91 -10.07 1.81
C GLU A 343 9.62 -10.49 0.37
N ALA A 344 9.10 -9.59 -0.47
CA ALA A 344 8.78 -9.90 -1.86
C ALA A 344 9.95 -10.58 -2.61
N CYS A 345 11.17 -10.05 -2.50
CA CYS A 345 12.33 -10.63 -3.17
C CYS A 345 12.77 -11.99 -2.61
N VAL A 346 12.47 -12.28 -1.34
CA VAL A 346 12.74 -13.58 -0.71
C VAL A 346 11.72 -14.59 -1.23
N SER A 347 10.43 -14.25 -1.14
CA SER A 347 9.32 -15.10 -1.61
C SER A 347 9.42 -15.45 -3.09
N GLN A 348 9.90 -14.51 -3.91
CA GLN A 348 9.99 -14.71 -5.35
C GLN A 348 11.32 -15.33 -5.81
N CYS A 349 12.36 -15.42 -4.96
CA CYS A 349 13.66 -15.93 -5.42
C CYS A 349 13.57 -17.42 -5.85
N PRO A 350 13.83 -17.76 -7.13
CA PRO A 350 13.65 -19.13 -7.61
C PRO A 350 14.61 -20.12 -6.95
N THR A 351 15.84 -19.69 -6.66
CA THR A 351 16.91 -20.50 -6.07
C THR A 351 17.06 -20.36 -4.56
N GLY A 352 16.25 -19.51 -3.91
CA GLY A 352 16.40 -19.22 -2.48
C GLY A 352 17.73 -18.52 -2.12
N ALA A 353 18.31 -17.77 -3.06
CA ALA A 353 19.55 -17.00 -2.84
C ALA A 353 19.36 -15.79 -1.89
N LEU A 354 18.12 -15.37 -1.63
CA LEU A 354 17.80 -14.24 -0.76
C LEU A 354 17.20 -14.75 0.54
N THR A 355 17.74 -14.30 1.66
CA THR A 355 17.26 -14.66 3.01
C THR A 355 17.18 -13.43 3.91
N LEU A 356 16.45 -13.57 5.02
CA LEU A 356 16.38 -12.58 6.07
C LEU A 356 17.22 -13.05 7.26
N THR A 357 18.14 -12.21 7.71
CA THR A 357 18.93 -12.44 8.92
C THR A 357 18.56 -11.40 9.96
N VAL A 358 18.25 -11.86 11.18
CA VAL A 358 17.88 -11.02 12.32
C VAL A 358 19.11 -10.42 12.97
#